data_AF-A0A972MC24-F1
#
_entry.id   AF-A0A972MC24-F1
#
_cell.length_a   1.000
_cell.length_b   1.000
_cell.length_c   1.000
_cell.angle_alpha   90.00
_cell.angle_beta   90.00
_cell.angle_gamma   90.00
#
_symmetry.space_group_name_H-M   'P 1'
#
loop_
_entity.id
_entity.type
_entity.pdbx_description
1 polymer ?
#
loop_
_entity_poly.entity_id
_entity_poly.type
_entity_poly.pdbx_seq_one_letter_code
_entity_poly.pdbx_strand_id
1 'polypeptide(L)' 'MFFDCDIDSAVRFTRLDNNKSVDVYFMPGKLVNPKPVLGKMMKFENDNNIYNEAKNQWLDIVKSVLFNVDKVIKVKEV' A
#
# COMPACT_ATOMS: atom_id res chain seq x y z
N MET A 1 -13.23 0.46 3.70
CA MET A 1 -14.44 0.96 4.38
C MET A 1 -15.20 1.79 3.35
N PHE A 2 -16.51 1.58 3.19
CA PHE A 2 -17.35 2.36 2.26
C PHE A 2 -17.93 3.55 3.04
N PHE A 3 -17.44 4.75 2.76
CA PHE A 3 -17.88 5.98 3.42
C PHE A 3 -18.64 6.93 2.47
N ASP A 4 -18.97 6.45 1.27
CA ASP A 4 -19.68 7.23 0.24
C ASP A 4 -19.02 8.59 -0.07
N CYS A 5 -17.69 8.63 0.05
CA CYS A 5 -16.87 9.79 -0.25
C CYS A 5 -15.53 9.35 -0.84
N ASP A 6 -14.94 10.20 -1.66
CA ASP A 6 -13.59 9.99 -2.21
C ASP A 6 -12.57 10.15 -1.09
N ILE A 7 -12.31 9.05 -0.36
CA ILE A 7 -11.22 8.98 0.60
C ILE A 7 -9.93 8.77 -0.18
N ASP A 8 -9.36 9.87 -0.66
CA ASP A 8 -8.04 9.85 -1.29
C ASP A 8 -6.92 9.83 -0.25
N SER A 9 -7.12 10.41 0.93
CA SER A 9 -6.13 10.42 2.02
C SER A 9 -6.27 9.18 2.89
N ALA A 10 -5.17 8.45 3.09
CA ALA A 10 -5.17 7.26 3.93
C ALA A 10 -5.28 7.62 5.43
N VAL A 11 -4.62 8.71 5.84
CA VAL A 11 -4.57 9.16 7.24
C VAL A 11 -4.46 10.68 7.30
N ARG A 12 -5.13 11.31 8.26
CA ARG A 12 -4.92 12.72 8.65
C ARG A 12 -4.26 12.77 10.03
N PHE A 13 -3.18 13.54 10.14
CA PHE A 13 -2.56 13.85 11.42
C PHE A 13 -2.87 15.29 11.78
N THR A 14 -3.42 15.52 12.98
CA THR A 14 -3.71 16.86 13.50
C THR A 14 -2.89 17.10 14.76
N ARG A 15 -2.18 18.21 14.79
CA ARG A 15 -1.49 18.70 15.99
C ARG A 15 -2.49 19.36 16.93
N LEU A 16 -2.60 18.85 18.15
CA LEU A 16 -3.57 19.34 19.14
C LEU A 16 -3.20 20.72 19.72
N ASP A 17 -1.93 21.09 19.68
CA ASP A 17 -1.42 22.35 20.22
C ASP A 17 -1.76 23.57 19.35
N ASN A 18 -1.91 23.36 18.03
CA ASN A 18 -2.11 24.46 17.08
C ASN A 18 -3.14 24.18 15.99
N ASN A 19 -3.87 23.06 16.09
CA ASN A 19 -4.87 22.60 15.13
C ASN A 19 -4.39 22.48 13.67
N LYS A 20 -3.07 22.45 13.41
CA LYS A 20 -2.54 22.23 12.06
C LYS A 20 -2.67 20.77 11.68
N SER A 21 -3.02 20.51 10.42
CA SER A 21 -3.24 19.15 9.92
C SER A 21 -2.39 18.86 8.68
N VAL A 22 -2.00 17.59 8.55
CA VAL A 22 -1.42 17.04 7.33
C VAL A 22 -2.18 15.80 6.91
N ASP A 23 -2.49 15.72 5.61
CA ASP A 23 -3.06 14.54 4.98
C ASP A 23 -1.95 13.71 4.34
N VAL A 24 -1.95 12.41 4.64
CA VAL A 24 -1.03 11.43 4.07
C VAL A 24 -1.78 10.55 3.10
N TYR A 25 -1.34 10.57 1.85
CA TYR A 25 -1.87 9.79 0.74
C TYR A 25 -0.89 8.65 0.45
N PHE A 26 -1.36 7.39 0.50
CA PHE A 26 -0.56 6.22 0.18
C PHE A 26 -1.08 5.57 -1.10
N MET A 27 -0.29 5.63 -2.18
CA MET A 27 -0.65 5.23 -3.53
C MET A 27 0.35 4.20 -4.11
N PRO A 28 0.48 3.01 -3.52
CA PRO A 28 1.44 1.99 -3.98
C PRO A 28 1.14 1.53 -5.43
N GLY A 29 -0.12 1.64 -5.87
CA GLY A 29 -0.56 1.29 -7.23
C GLY A 29 0.12 2.10 -8.34
N LYS A 30 0.76 3.23 -8.04
CA LYS A 30 1.58 3.98 -9.00
C LYS A 30 2.89 3.25 -9.37
N LEU A 31 3.34 2.35 -8.51
CA LEU A 31 4.63 1.69 -8.63
C LEU A 31 4.48 0.17 -8.85
N VAL A 32 3.53 -0.46 -8.17
CA VAL A 32 3.41 -1.91 -8.12
C VAL A 32 1.98 -2.38 -8.35
N ASN A 33 1.81 -3.54 -8.97
CA ASN A 33 0.53 -4.22 -9.10
C ASN A 33 0.57 -5.58 -8.37
N PRO A 34 -0.02 -5.69 -7.17
CA PRO A 34 0.03 -6.92 -6.39
C PRO A 34 -0.96 -8.00 -6.85
N LYS A 35 -1.92 -7.68 -7.73
CA LYS A 35 -3.01 -8.60 -8.14
C LYS A 35 -2.51 -9.95 -8.65
N PRO A 36 -1.47 -10.05 -9.50
CA PRO A 36 -1.00 -11.34 -9.99
C PRO A 36 -0.43 -12.23 -8.87
N VAL A 37 0.34 -11.64 -7.95
CA VAL A 37 0.95 -12.36 -6.83
C VAL A 37 -0.12 -12.83 -5.84
N LEU A 38 -1.07 -11.95 -5.50
CA LEU A 38 -2.20 -12.32 -4.64
C LEU A 38 -3.06 -13.42 -5.27
N GLY A 39 -3.27 -13.38 -6.59
CA GLY A 39 -3.98 -14.42 -7.32
C GLY A 39 -3.27 -15.78 -7.26
N LYS A 40 -1.92 -15.81 -7.29
CA LYS A 40 -1.15 -17.03 -7.05
C LYS A 40 -1.30 -17.51 -5.60
N MET A 41 -1.19 -16.61 -4.62
CA MET A 41 -1.32 -16.91 -3.19
C MET A 41 -2.72 -17.40 -2.79
N MET A 42 -3.78 -17.04 -3.51
CA MET A 42 -5.14 -17.51 -3.23
C MET A 42 -5.44 -18.89 -3.83
N LYS A 43 -4.68 -19.31 -4.85
CA LYS A 43 -4.82 -20.64 -5.49
C LYS A 43 -4.00 -21.71 -4.77
N PHE A 44 -3.56 -21.41 -3.55
CA PHE A 44 -2.69 -22.23 -2.76
C PHE A 44 -3.43 -23.36 -2.06
N GLU A 45 -3.81 -24.37 -2.83
CA GLU A 45 -4.44 -25.55 -2.24
C GLU A 45 -3.48 -26.73 -2.09
N ASN A 46 -2.44 -26.91 -2.94
CA ASN A 46 -1.66 -28.17 -2.92
C ASN A 46 -0.16 -28.15 -3.34
N ASP A 47 0.48 -27.02 -3.67
CA ASP A 47 1.88 -27.04 -4.18
C ASP A 47 2.82 -26.02 -3.51
N ASN A 48 3.52 -26.42 -2.45
CA ASN A 48 4.43 -25.55 -1.69
C ASN A 48 5.44 -24.72 -2.52
N ASN A 49 5.79 -25.14 -3.74
CA ASN A 49 6.72 -24.37 -4.58
C ASN A 49 6.12 -23.06 -5.10
N ILE A 50 4.86 -23.07 -5.55
CA ILE A 50 4.20 -21.85 -6.05
C ILE A 50 4.08 -20.82 -4.89
N TYR A 51 4.12 -21.26 -3.62
CA TYR A 51 3.86 -20.42 -2.44
C TYR A 51 5.12 -19.68 -2.10
N ASN A 52 6.23 -20.42 -2.09
CA ASN A 52 7.54 -19.85 -1.90
C ASN A 52 7.87 -18.85 -3.02
N GLU A 53 7.52 -19.16 -4.28
CA GLU A 53 7.66 -18.21 -5.39
C GLU A 53 6.80 -16.96 -5.20
N ALA A 54 5.50 -17.11 -4.90
CA ALA A 54 4.59 -16.00 -4.70
C ALA A 54 4.98 -15.16 -3.47
N LYS A 55 5.45 -15.80 -2.40
CA LYS A 55 5.99 -15.14 -1.20
C LYS A 55 7.22 -14.30 -1.54
N ASN A 56 8.16 -14.82 -2.32
CA ASN A 56 9.34 -14.06 -2.74
C ASN A 56 8.93 -12.86 -3.60
N GLN A 57 8.02 -13.06 -4.57
CA GLN A 57 7.48 -11.98 -5.39
C GLN A 57 6.76 -10.91 -4.54
N TRP A 58 6.02 -11.32 -3.51
CA TRP A 58 5.39 -10.40 -2.56
C TRP A 58 6.42 -9.56 -1.80
N LEU A 59 7.48 -10.20 -1.29
CA LEU A 59 8.56 -9.51 -0.59
C LEU A 59 9.27 -8.49 -1.49
N ASP A 60 9.46 -8.80 -2.77
CA ASP A 60 10.09 -7.88 -3.71
C ASP A 60 9.18 -6.69 -4.04
N ILE A 61 7.87 -6.89 -4.10
CA ILE A 61 6.88 -5.80 -4.18
C ILE A 61 6.98 -4.90 -2.94
N VAL A 62 7.01 -5.48 -1.73
CA VAL A 62 7.13 -4.72 -0.48
C VAL A 62 8.44 -3.94 -0.42
N LYS A 63 9.57 -4.56 -0.80
CA LYS A 63 10.86 -3.88 -0.91
C LYS A 63 10.79 -2.72 -1.89
N SER A 64 10.18 -2.92 -3.06
CA SER A 64 10.05 -1.88 -4.08
C SER A 64 9.30 -0.66 -3.54
N VAL A 65 8.20 -0.88 -2.82
CA VAL A 65 7.44 0.19 -2.15
C VAL A 65 8.30 0.88 -1.08
N LEU A 66 9.01 0.12 -0.25
CA LEU A 66 9.85 0.66 0.83
C LEU A 66 11.04 1.48 0.32
N PHE A 67 11.66 1.09 -0.80
CA PHE A 67 12.78 1.81 -1.40
C PHE A 67 12.36 3.01 -2.26
N ASN A 68 11.06 3.16 -2.54
CA ASN A 68 10.52 4.25 -3.36
C ASN A 68 9.36 4.95 -2.64
N VAL A 69 9.47 5.12 -1.32
CA VAL A 69 8.43 5.71 -0.46
C VAL A 69 8.04 7.11 -0.95
N ASP A 70 9.00 7.89 -1.43
CA ASP A 70 8.82 9.21 -2.03
C ASP A 70 7.88 9.23 -3.25
N LYS A 71 7.77 8.11 -3.97
CA LYS A 71 6.91 8.00 -5.17
C LYS A 71 5.49 7.55 -4.84
N VAL A 72 5.29 6.94 -3.69
CA VAL A 72 4.02 6.33 -3.27
C VAL A 72 3.37 7.05 -2.10
N ILE A 73 4.10 7.86 -1.35
CA ILE A 73 3.58 8.72 -0.29
C ILE A 73 3.57 10.17 -0.77
N LYS A 74 2.41 10.82 -0.63
CA LYS A 74 2.28 12.27 -0.76
C LYS A 74 1.75 12.84 0.54
N VAL A 75 2.38 13.90 1.03
CA VAL A 75 1.91 14.66 2.20
C VAL A 75 1.40 16.01 1.72
N LYS A 76 0.23 16.42 2.21
CA LYS A 76 -0.38 17.72 1.89
C LYS A 76 -0.78 18.41 3.18
N GLU A 77 -0.37 19.67 3.36
CA GLU A 77 -0.88 20.51 4.45
C GLU A 77 -2.35 20.87 4.20
N VAL A 78 -3.12 20.94 5.29
CA VAL A 78 -4.56 21.24 5.30
C VAL A 78 -4.84 22.47 6.14
#